data_AF-A0A6G9HHK4-F1
#
_entry.id   AF-A0A6G9HHK4-F1
#
_cell.length_a   1.000
_cell.length_b   1.000
_cell.length_c   1.000
_cell.angle_alpha   90.00
_cell.angle_beta   90.00
_cell.angle_gamma   90.00
#
_symmetry.space_group_name_H-M   'P 1'
#
loop_
_entity.id
_entity.type
_entity.pdbx_description
1 polymer ?
#
loop_
_entity_poly.entity_id
_entity_poly.type
_entity_poly.pdbx_seq_one_letter_code
_entity_poly.pdbx_strand_id
1 'polypeptide(L)'
;MISYYKRTKIIATLGPAITQKLWDLDMLNNPKNAKSRELAYQTMEDIIKSGVNCVRLNFSHGSHEEQIMRIKIAREVAKKLKRNISIMLDTKGPEIRLGKFESDFVTIQQGDKLIIHTTKEIVGNNKEFYVTDSTGKYNMANDVKVGGLILINDGKFQVRVNKVNKKDGLIYCTALNKADISEKKRINLPNATYSMPFMSEKDKKDVQFACDHNLDYIAASFANSKENVEEIRAILKKNKNTHIQIISKIETTHAINNIDQIIDASDGIMVARGDLGLEIPYYDVPYWEKYMIRKCRYVGKPVIVATQMLDSLERNIQPTRAEVTDVFFAVERGADSTMLSGESAQGLFPVRAVSTMAEIDVKSELLFDYNRAFTFYFPKAKLPSKAKTVAKAIAKKLLPYGSDVAPSFPYEFVTLFTNDINTIKAVSNIRPAATIVVITDRKELLTAFGISYAIQTYYVNDLAKAKKEYNKVSKAAVKTFKSKPGKTIAYIDGFKAVK
;
A
#
# COMPACT_ATOMS: atom_id res chain seq x y z
N MET A 1 17.67 3.18 -19.76
CA MET A 1 17.72 2.25 -18.60
C MET A 1 17.63 3.08 -17.33
N ILE A 2 16.43 3.13 -16.72
CA ILE A 2 16.18 3.76 -15.42
C ILE A 2 17.16 3.17 -14.40
N SER A 3 17.79 4.02 -13.61
CA SER A 3 18.76 3.61 -12.58
C SER A 3 18.02 2.79 -11.51
N TYR A 4 18.38 1.51 -11.32
CA TYR A 4 17.83 0.55 -10.34
C TYR A 4 17.97 0.94 -8.83
N TYR A 5 18.20 2.21 -8.52
CA TYR A 5 18.65 2.72 -7.21
C TYR A 5 17.60 3.55 -6.51
N LYS A 6 16.36 3.39 -6.98
CA LYS A 6 15.16 3.92 -6.35
C LYS A 6 15.09 3.39 -4.92
N ARG A 7 15.08 4.33 -3.98
CA ARG A 7 15.05 4.07 -2.54
C ARG A 7 13.62 3.95 -2.04
N THR A 8 12.74 4.87 -2.42
CA THR A 8 11.30 4.72 -2.23
C THR A 8 10.85 3.41 -2.85
N LYS A 9 9.90 2.70 -2.26
CA LYS A 9 9.41 1.42 -2.78
C LYS A 9 8.15 1.59 -3.61
N ILE A 10 7.97 0.74 -4.63
CA ILE A 10 6.71 0.69 -5.38
C ILE A 10 5.94 -0.56 -5.00
N ILE A 11 4.66 -0.34 -4.70
CA ILE A 11 3.65 -1.38 -4.54
C ILE A 11 2.77 -1.37 -5.79
N ALA A 12 2.65 -2.50 -6.49
CA ALA A 12 1.76 -2.63 -7.64
C ALA A 12 0.64 -3.62 -7.34
N THR A 13 -0.61 -3.22 -7.58
CA THR A 13 -1.76 -4.13 -7.46
C THR A 13 -1.80 -5.09 -8.65
N LEU A 14 -1.92 -6.38 -8.37
CA LEU A 14 -2.08 -7.40 -9.42
C LEU A 14 -3.53 -7.52 -9.86
N GLY A 15 -3.73 -7.67 -11.17
CA GLY A 15 -5.05 -7.83 -11.76
C GLY A 15 -5.00 -8.31 -13.20
N PRO A 16 -6.15 -8.28 -13.91
CA PRO A 16 -6.31 -8.86 -15.24
C PRO A 16 -5.37 -8.29 -16.31
N ALA A 17 -4.91 -7.04 -16.18
CA ALA A 17 -3.94 -6.44 -17.10
C ALA A 17 -2.56 -7.12 -17.03
N ILE A 18 -2.23 -7.72 -15.89
CA ILE A 18 -0.99 -8.50 -15.70
C ILE A 18 -1.25 -9.97 -16.00
N THR A 19 -2.36 -10.54 -15.52
CA THR A 19 -2.64 -11.98 -15.65
C THR A 19 -3.22 -12.38 -17.00
N GLN A 20 -3.43 -11.42 -17.92
CA GLN A 20 -4.04 -11.66 -19.23
C GLN A 20 -5.43 -12.32 -19.14
N LYS A 21 -6.21 -11.92 -18.13
CA LYS A 21 -7.53 -12.49 -17.80
C LYS A 21 -7.52 -14.01 -17.57
N LEU A 22 -6.38 -14.56 -17.12
CA LEU A 22 -6.35 -15.86 -16.46
C LEU A 22 -6.84 -15.67 -15.03
N TRP A 23 -7.76 -16.52 -14.59
CA TRP A 23 -8.49 -16.33 -13.33
C TRP A 23 -8.14 -17.38 -12.27
N ASP A 24 -7.57 -18.53 -12.64
CA ASP A 24 -7.23 -19.60 -11.71
C ASP A 24 -6.04 -20.45 -12.24
N LEU A 25 -5.63 -21.44 -11.45
CA LEU A 25 -4.53 -22.34 -11.81
C LEU A 25 -4.87 -23.27 -12.98
N ASP A 26 -6.13 -23.65 -13.15
CA ASP A 26 -6.56 -24.54 -14.22
C ASP A 26 -6.44 -23.83 -15.57
N MET A 27 -6.90 -22.59 -15.65
CA MET A 27 -6.70 -21.71 -16.80
C MET A 27 -5.21 -21.48 -17.06
N LEU A 28 -4.39 -21.27 -16.03
CA LEU A 28 -2.95 -21.08 -16.20
C LEU A 28 -2.27 -22.33 -16.77
N ASN A 29 -2.68 -23.52 -16.35
CA ASN A 29 -2.07 -24.78 -16.76
C ASN A 29 -2.62 -25.32 -18.08
N ASN A 30 -3.81 -24.86 -18.52
CA ASN A 30 -4.45 -25.30 -19.75
C ASN A 30 -3.57 -24.98 -21.00
N PRO A 31 -3.23 -25.99 -21.84
CA PRO A 31 -2.45 -25.78 -23.06
C PRO A 31 -3.06 -24.76 -24.03
N LYS A 32 -4.40 -24.61 -24.06
CA LYS A 32 -5.09 -23.63 -24.91
C LYS A 32 -4.72 -22.18 -24.55
N ASN A 33 -4.28 -21.95 -23.31
CA ASN A 33 -3.90 -20.63 -22.79
C ASN A 33 -2.39 -20.37 -22.82
N ALA A 34 -1.60 -21.19 -23.53
CA ALA A 34 -0.13 -21.09 -23.52
C ALA A 34 0.38 -19.67 -23.85
N LYS A 35 -0.21 -19.00 -24.85
CA LYS A 35 0.16 -17.63 -25.23
C LYS A 35 -0.18 -16.61 -24.14
N SER A 36 -1.36 -16.69 -23.55
CA SER A 36 -1.77 -15.80 -22.44
C SER A 36 -0.90 -16.02 -21.20
N ARG A 37 -0.56 -17.28 -20.90
CA ARG A 37 0.38 -17.62 -19.82
C ARG A 37 1.75 -17.00 -20.07
N GLU A 38 2.33 -17.19 -21.26
CA GLU A 38 3.64 -16.62 -21.59
C GLU A 38 3.64 -15.09 -21.42
N LEU A 39 2.62 -14.42 -21.95
CA LEU A 39 2.47 -12.97 -21.83
C LEU A 39 2.26 -12.51 -20.38
N ALA A 40 1.55 -13.28 -19.54
CA ALA A 40 1.37 -12.97 -18.12
C ALA A 40 2.70 -13.02 -17.36
N TYR A 41 3.51 -14.07 -17.59
CA TYR A 41 4.85 -14.18 -16.99
C TYR A 41 5.79 -13.09 -17.50
N GLN A 42 5.74 -12.77 -18.80
CA GLN A 42 6.52 -11.69 -19.39
C GLN A 42 6.14 -10.32 -18.82
N THR A 43 4.84 -10.04 -18.68
CA THR A 43 4.33 -8.79 -18.10
C THR A 43 4.79 -8.66 -16.64
N MET A 44 4.65 -9.72 -15.83
CA MET A 44 5.15 -9.71 -14.46
C MET A 44 6.67 -9.51 -14.39
N GLU A 45 7.43 -10.10 -15.32
CA GLU A 45 8.88 -9.91 -15.44
C GLU A 45 9.23 -8.44 -15.71
N ASP A 46 8.50 -7.79 -16.61
CA ASP A 46 8.71 -6.38 -16.95
C ASP A 46 8.26 -5.44 -15.83
N ILE A 47 7.20 -5.78 -15.09
CA ILE A 47 6.79 -5.09 -13.86
C ILE A 47 7.91 -5.14 -12.81
N ILE A 48 8.53 -6.30 -12.58
CA ILE A 48 9.65 -6.43 -11.63
C ILE A 48 10.88 -5.66 -12.10
N LYS A 49 11.22 -5.75 -13.39
CA LYS A 49 12.34 -4.98 -13.97
C LYS A 49 12.11 -3.48 -13.92
N SER A 50 10.85 -3.02 -13.95
CA SER A 50 10.49 -1.61 -13.87
C SER A 50 10.58 -1.04 -12.46
N GLY A 51 10.75 -1.88 -11.43
CA GLY A 51 11.10 -1.45 -10.08
C GLY A 51 10.07 -1.73 -9.00
N VAL A 52 9.10 -2.64 -9.23
CA VAL A 52 8.19 -3.10 -8.17
C VAL A 52 8.98 -3.74 -7.01
N ASN A 53 8.50 -3.57 -5.78
CA ASN A 53 9.10 -4.15 -4.59
C ASN A 53 8.11 -4.99 -3.77
N CYS A 54 6.83 -4.64 -3.85
CA CYS A 54 5.73 -5.40 -3.27
C CYS A 54 4.61 -5.52 -4.30
N VAL A 55 3.99 -6.70 -4.38
CA VAL A 55 2.74 -6.87 -5.12
C VAL A 55 1.57 -6.88 -4.15
N ARG A 56 0.50 -6.16 -4.49
CA ARG A 56 -0.74 -6.08 -3.71
C ARG A 56 -1.80 -6.98 -4.33
N LEU A 57 -2.45 -7.76 -3.49
CA LEU A 57 -3.62 -8.58 -3.80
C LEU A 57 -4.83 -7.92 -3.15
N ASN A 58 -5.74 -7.38 -3.96
CA ASN A 58 -6.96 -6.74 -3.44
C ASN A 58 -8.05 -7.79 -3.23
N PHE A 59 -8.41 -8.10 -1.98
CA PHE A 59 -9.41 -9.11 -1.62
C PHE A 59 -10.84 -8.56 -1.56
N SER A 60 -11.03 -7.28 -1.90
CA SER A 60 -12.37 -6.75 -2.23
C SER A 60 -12.94 -7.41 -3.49
N HIS A 61 -12.08 -8.00 -4.32
CA HIS A 61 -12.40 -8.68 -5.57
C HIS A 61 -11.64 -10.01 -5.70
N GLY A 62 -12.15 -10.90 -6.53
CA GLY A 62 -11.52 -12.19 -6.83
C GLY A 62 -11.66 -13.22 -5.72
N SER A 63 -11.59 -14.50 -6.11
CA SER A 63 -11.63 -15.63 -5.18
C SER A 63 -10.23 -15.97 -4.66
N HIS A 64 -10.13 -16.85 -3.66
CA HIS A 64 -8.82 -17.30 -3.16
C HIS A 64 -8.02 -18.02 -4.25
N GLU A 65 -8.68 -18.78 -5.12
CA GLU A 65 -8.07 -19.48 -6.27
C GLU A 65 -7.39 -18.50 -7.23
N GLU A 66 -8.03 -17.37 -7.51
CA GLU A 66 -7.46 -16.32 -8.34
C GLU A 66 -6.21 -15.70 -7.72
N GLN A 67 -6.24 -15.45 -6.41
CA GLN A 67 -5.12 -14.87 -5.69
C GLN A 67 -3.94 -15.86 -5.60
N ILE A 68 -4.19 -17.17 -5.45
CA ILE A 68 -3.16 -18.22 -5.50
C ILE A 68 -2.41 -18.20 -6.83
N MET A 69 -3.14 -18.09 -7.95
CA MET A 69 -2.52 -18.00 -9.27
C MET A 69 -1.61 -16.77 -9.40
N ARG A 70 -2.08 -15.59 -8.94
CA ARG A 70 -1.28 -14.36 -8.91
C ARG A 70 -0.01 -14.51 -8.07
N ILE A 71 -0.11 -15.13 -6.89
CA ILE A 71 1.02 -15.44 -6.01
C ILE A 71 2.04 -16.32 -6.71
N LYS A 72 1.58 -17.37 -7.40
CA LYS A 72 2.44 -18.30 -8.14
C LYS A 72 3.28 -17.57 -9.20
N ILE A 73 2.62 -16.79 -10.07
CA ILE A 73 3.31 -16.04 -11.12
C ILE A 73 4.35 -15.08 -10.51
N ALA A 74 3.94 -14.29 -9.50
CA ALA A 74 4.84 -13.33 -8.85
C ALA A 74 6.08 -14.00 -8.24
N ARG A 75 5.90 -15.11 -7.49
CA ARG A 75 7.00 -15.85 -6.85
C ARG A 75 7.93 -16.51 -7.86
N GLU A 76 7.40 -17.14 -8.90
CA GLU A 76 8.21 -17.82 -9.92
C GLU A 76 9.05 -16.82 -10.73
N VAL A 77 8.47 -15.69 -11.11
CA VAL A 77 9.20 -14.62 -11.82
C VAL A 77 10.23 -13.96 -10.90
N ALA A 78 9.88 -13.66 -9.65
CA ALA A 78 10.82 -13.12 -8.67
C ALA A 78 12.03 -14.05 -8.47
N LYS A 79 11.78 -15.37 -8.35
CA LYS A 79 12.83 -16.40 -8.27
C LYS A 79 13.70 -16.44 -9.53
N LYS A 80 13.10 -16.43 -10.73
CA LYS A 80 13.81 -16.36 -12.02
C LYS A 80 14.75 -15.16 -12.09
N LEU A 81 14.28 -14.00 -11.64
CA LEU A 81 15.04 -12.75 -11.66
C LEU A 81 16.01 -12.58 -10.47
N LYS A 82 16.01 -13.51 -9.52
CA LYS A 82 16.75 -13.41 -8.24
C LYS A 82 16.46 -12.09 -7.52
N ARG A 83 15.18 -11.70 -7.49
CA ARG A 83 14.68 -10.52 -6.79
C ARG A 83 13.77 -10.96 -5.67
N ASN A 84 13.84 -10.25 -4.55
CA ASN A 84 12.90 -10.45 -3.45
C ASN A 84 11.73 -9.49 -3.65
N ILE A 85 10.54 -10.06 -3.87
CA ILE A 85 9.29 -9.31 -4.04
C ILE A 85 8.36 -9.73 -2.93
N SER A 86 7.94 -8.76 -2.14
CA SER A 86 6.95 -9.00 -1.08
C SER A 86 5.55 -9.14 -1.65
N ILE A 87 4.67 -9.79 -0.89
CA ILE A 87 3.26 -9.93 -1.22
C ILE A 87 2.41 -9.37 -0.07
N MET A 88 1.52 -8.46 -0.41
CA MET A 88 0.58 -7.81 0.50
C MET A 88 -0.84 -8.25 0.17
N LEU A 89 -1.56 -8.74 1.18
CA LEU A 89 -3.01 -8.90 1.12
C LEU A 89 -3.67 -7.58 1.56
N ASP A 90 -4.63 -7.07 0.82
CA ASP A 90 -5.45 -5.92 1.22
C ASP A 90 -6.87 -6.40 1.52
N THR A 91 -7.29 -6.31 2.78
CA THR A 91 -8.59 -6.80 3.24
C THR A 91 -9.72 -5.95 2.67
N LYS A 92 -10.92 -6.51 2.61
CA LYS A 92 -12.07 -5.77 2.12
C LYS A 92 -12.55 -4.76 3.16
N GLY A 93 -12.61 -5.20 4.42
CA GLY A 93 -13.15 -4.42 5.52
C GLY A 93 -14.66 -4.22 5.43
N PRO A 94 -15.23 -3.49 6.40
CA PRO A 94 -16.66 -3.18 6.43
C PRO A 94 -17.03 -2.24 5.28
N GLU A 95 -17.98 -2.66 4.44
CA GLU A 95 -18.48 -1.85 3.33
C GLU A 95 -20.00 -1.94 3.22
N ILE A 96 -20.60 -0.82 2.83
CA ILE A 96 -22.03 -0.71 2.55
C ILE A 96 -22.19 -0.57 1.05
N ARG A 97 -23.15 -1.29 0.46
CA ARG A 97 -23.45 -1.26 -0.97
C ARG A 97 -24.93 -1.11 -1.25
N LEU A 98 -25.23 -0.52 -2.41
CA LEU A 98 -26.57 -0.51 -2.97
C LEU A 98 -27.03 -1.92 -3.35
N GLY A 99 -28.31 -2.19 -3.09
CA GLY A 99 -29.02 -3.37 -3.56
C GLY A 99 -29.33 -3.33 -5.06
N LYS A 100 -30.24 -4.19 -5.49
CA LYS A 100 -30.68 -4.29 -6.88
C LYS A 100 -31.59 -3.11 -7.26
N PHE A 101 -31.59 -2.78 -8.54
CA PHE A 101 -32.51 -1.80 -9.13
C PHE A 101 -33.39 -2.46 -10.20
N GLU A 102 -34.53 -1.83 -10.51
CA GLU A 102 -35.45 -2.29 -11.56
C GLU A 102 -34.82 -2.27 -12.96
N SER A 103 -33.84 -1.39 -13.16
CA SER A 103 -33.08 -1.19 -14.40
C SER A 103 -31.58 -1.19 -14.12
N ASP A 104 -30.76 -1.32 -15.18
CA ASP A 104 -29.29 -1.31 -15.09
C ASP A 104 -28.75 -0.06 -14.36
N PHE A 105 -29.45 1.06 -14.52
CA PHE A 105 -29.25 2.27 -13.74
C PHE A 105 -30.57 3.04 -13.59
N VAL A 106 -30.64 3.90 -12.58
CA VAL A 106 -31.72 4.88 -12.41
C VAL A 106 -31.13 6.28 -12.30
N THR A 107 -31.76 7.25 -12.94
CA THR A 107 -31.37 8.65 -12.85
C THR A 107 -32.17 9.33 -11.75
N ILE A 108 -31.47 9.99 -10.83
CA ILE A 108 -32.06 10.82 -9.79
C ILE A 108 -31.71 12.28 -10.06
N GLN A 109 -32.70 13.17 -10.00
CA GLN A 109 -32.51 14.60 -10.19
C GLN A 109 -32.14 15.29 -8.86
N GLN A 110 -31.46 16.42 -8.97
CA GLN A 110 -31.20 17.27 -7.82
C GLN A 110 -32.51 17.75 -7.20
N GLY A 111 -32.60 17.68 -5.86
CA GLY A 111 -33.81 18.08 -5.11
C GLY A 111 -34.80 16.95 -4.87
N ASP A 112 -34.68 15.82 -5.57
CA ASP A 112 -35.57 14.67 -5.39
C ASP A 112 -35.56 14.17 -3.95
N LYS A 113 -36.74 13.73 -3.47
CA LYS A 113 -36.92 13.10 -2.17
C LYS A 113 -36.78 11.59 -2.33
N LEU A 114 -35.93 11.00 -1.51
CA LEU A 114 -35.58 9.58 -1.59
C LEU A 114 -35.79 8.89 -0.24
N ILE A 115 -36.09 7.59 -0.30
CA ILE A 115 -36.17 6.72 0.87
C ILE A 115 -35.13 5.61 0.73
N ILE A 116 -34.24 5.51 1.70
CA ILE A 116 -33.26 4.43 1.78
C ILE A 116 -33.72 3.41 2.81
N HIS A 117 -33.92 2.17 2.36
CA HIS A 117 -34.23 1.02 3.22
C HIS A 117 -32.93 0.36 3.66
N THR A 118 -32.82 0.07 4.96
CA THR A 118 -31.60 -0.48 5.57
C THR A 118 -31.80 -1.85 6.21
N THR A 119 -33.07 -2.28 6.37
CA THR A 119 -33.44 -3.55 7.01
C THR A 119 -34.36 -4.41 6.14
N LYS A 120 -34.93 -3.83 5.08
CA LYS A 120 -35.85 -4.50 4.17
C LYS A 120 -35.31 -4.46 2.75
N GLU A 121 -34.99 -5.62 2.21
CA GLU A 121 -34.60 -5.74 0.80
C GLU A 121 -35.78 -5.39 -0.10
N ILE A 122 -35.55 -4.44 -1.00
CA ILE A 122 -36.47 -4.03 -2.05
C ILE A 122 -35.69 -3.89 -3.36
N VAL A 123 -36.40 -4.02 -4.48
CA VAL A 123 -35.85 -3.62 -5.78
C VAL A 123 -35.97 -2.10 -5.86
N GLY A 124 -34.82 -1.43 -6.00
CA GLY A 124 -34.74 0.03 -5.98
C GLY A 124 -35.17 0.68 -7.29
N ASN A 125 -35.62 1.93 -7.18
CA ASN A 125 -35.95 2.82 -8.29
C ASN A 125 -35.46 4.26 -7.99
N ASN A 126 -35.94 5.26 -8.73
CA ASN A 126 -35.54 6.65 -8.56
C ASN A 126 -36.14 7.36 -7.32
N LYS A 127 -36.99 6.68 -6.54
CA LYS A 127 -37.62 7.23 -5.31
C LYS A 127 -37.20 6.48 -4.05
N GLU A 128 -36.96 5.18 -4.14
CA GLU A 128 -36.55 4.39 -2.99
C GLU A 128 -35.61 3.25 -3.38
N PHE A 129 -34.69 2.89 -2.50
CA PHE A 129 -33.75 1.79 -2.74
C PHE A 129 -33.22 1.19 -1.44
N TYR A 130 -32.69 -0.04 -1.55
CA TYR A 130 -32.13 -0.79 -0.43
C TYR A 130 -30.60 -0.68 -0.36
N VAL A 131 -30.07 -0.75 0.86
CA VAL A 131 -28.62 -0.82 1.14
C VAL A 131 -28.31 -1.98 2.06
N THR A 132 -27.17 -2.64 1.83
CA THR A 132 -26.74 -3.80 2.62
C THR A 132 -25.24 -3.77 2.85
N ASP A 133 -24.80 -4.50 3.87
CA ASP A 133 -23.41 -4.85 4.09
C ASP A 133 -23.17 -6.34 3.77
N SER A 134 -21.96 -6.85 4.06
CA SER A 134 -21.61 -8.26 3.88
C SER A 134 -22.41 -9.23 4.78
N THR A 135 -22.96 -8.77 5.91
CA THR A 135 -23.74 -9.60 6.83
C THR A 135 -25.22 -9.66 6.49
N GLY A 136 -25.73 -8.70 5.70
CA GLY A 136 -27.15 -8.57 5.37
C GLY A 136 -28.02 -8.17 6.57
N LYS A 137 -27.40 -7.75 7.68
CA LYS A 137 -28.08 -7.46 8.95
C LYS A 137 -27.83 -6.04 9.44
N TYR A 138 -26.96 -5.30 8.78
CA TYR A 138 -26.56 -3.97 9.20
C TYR A 138 -27.66 -2.93 8.98
N ASN A 139 -28.16 -2.34 10.07
CA ASN A 139 -29.11 -1.24 10.01
C ASN A 139 -28.38 0.11 9.97
N MET A 140 -28.10 0.59 8.75
CA MET A 140 -27.46 1.88 8.50
C MET A 140 -28.19 3.09 9.13
N ALA A 141 -29.49 2.99 9.40
CA ALA A 141 -30.26 4.05 10.06
C ALA A 141 -29.76 4.34 11.49
N ASN A 142 -29.03 3.41 12.11
CA ASN A 142 -28.46 3.60 13.43
C ASN A 142 -27.31 4.62 13.44
N ASP A 143 -26.59 4.75 12.32
CA ASP A 143 -25.27 5.38 12.27
C ASP A 143 -25.30 6.74 11.56
N VAL A 144 -26.36 7.01 10.79
CA VAL A 144 -26.61 8.32 10.17
C VAL A 144 -27.27 9.30 11.14
N LYS A 145 -27.05 10.61 10.91
CA LYS A 145 -27.66 11.70 11.67
C LYS A 145 -28.45 12.61 10.73
N VAL A 146 -29.54 13.19 11.23
CA VAL A 146 -30.29 14.25 10.51
C VAL A 146 -29.35 15.41 10.19
N GLY A 147 -29.43 15.93 8.96
CA GLY A 147 -28.52 16.92 8.41
C GLY A 147 -27.21 16.35 7.86
N GLY A 148 -26.88 15.09 8.18
CA GLY A 148 -25.69 14.41 7.67
C GLY A 148 -25.73 14.14 6.17
N LEU A 149 -24.55 13.88 5.60
CA LEU A 149 -24.40 13.47 4.21
C LEU A 149 -24.32 11.95 4.11
N ILE A 150 -24.85 11.40 3.03
CA ILE A 150 -24.59 10.04 2.58
C ILE A 150 -24.02 10.17 1.18
N LEU A 151 -22.83 9.60 1.01
CA LEU A 151 -22.10 9.60 -0.25
C LEU A 151 -22.29 8.26 -0.94
N ILE A 152 -22.64 8.29 -2.22
CA ILE A 152 -22.93 7.11 -3.03
C ILE A 152 -22.00 7.11 -4.23
N ASN A 153 -21.48 5.93 -4.58
CA ASN A 153 -20.57 5.72 -5.71
C ASN A 153 -19.31 6.59 -5.60
N ASP A 154 -18.61 6.46 -4.47
CA ASP A 154 -17.38 7.17 -4.14
C ASP A 154 -17.56 8.72 -4.22
N GLY A 155 -18.67 9.22 -3.65
CA GLY A 155 -18.96 10.65 -3.54
C GLY A 155 -19.56 11.32 -4.78
N LYS A 156 -19.73 10.58 -5.90
CA LYS A 156 -20.32 11.11 -7.15
C LYS A 156 -21.78 11.51 -7.01
N PHE A 157 -22.51 10.83 -6.13
CA PHE A 157 -23.88 11.19 -5.78
C PHE A 157 -23.97 11.45 -4.28
N GLN A 158 -24.57 12.57 -3.90
CA GLN A 158 -24.68 12.96 -2.51
C GLN A 158 -26.13 13.20 -2.16
N VAL A 159 -26.54 12.66 -1.01
CA VAL A 159 -27.86 12.92 -0.45
C VAL A 159 -27.71 13.47 0.96
N ARG A 160 -28.60 14.38 1.34
CA ARG A 160 -28.68 14.93 2.70
C ARG A 160 -29.82 14.27 3.46
N VAL A 161 -29.52 13.81 4.67
CA VAL A 161 -30.50 13.15 5.55
C VAL A 161 -31.48 14.18 6.11
N ASN A 162 -32.76 14.00 5.83
CA ASN A 162 -33.85 14.85 6.32
C ASN A 162 -34.47 14.28 7.60
N LYS A 163 -34.68 12.95 7.65
CA LYS A 163 -35.34 12.24 8.75
C LYS A 163 -34.83 10.80 8.80
N VAL A 164 -34.77 10.23 10.00
CA VAL A 164 -34.35 8.85 10.23
C VAL A 164 -35.41 8.13 11.07
N ASN A 165 -35.84 6.97 10.65
CA ASN A 165 -36.65 6.04 11.42
C ASN A 165 -35.83 4.77 11.67
N LYS A 166 -35.22 4.68 12.86
CA LYS A 166 -34.32 3.57 13.22
C LYS A 166 -35.06 2.24 13.38
N LYS A 167 -36.29 2.28 13.91
CA LYS A 167 -37.11 1.09 14.19
C LYS A 167 -37.46 0.37 12.89
N ASP A 168 -37.87 1.13 11.88
CA ASP A 168 -38.29 0.57 10.59
C ASP A 168 -37.14 0.50 9.58
N GLY A 169 -35.94 1.00 9.92
CA GLY A 169 -34.77 1.00 9.04
C GLY A 169 -34.96 1.89 7.80
N LEU A 170 -35.54 3.07 7.98
CA LEU A 170 -35.82 4.02 6.89
C LEU A 170 -35.07 5.32 7.06
N ILE A 171 -34.40 5.78 6.01
CA ILE A 171 -33.73 7.07 5.97
C ILE A 171 -34.35 7.90 4.84
N TYR A 172 -34.90 9.05 5.19
CA TYR A 172 -35.47 9.99 4.22
C TYR A 172 -34.42 11.04 3.89
N CYS A 173 -34.14 11.24 2.61
CA CYS A 173 -33.07 12.14 2.18
C CYS A 173 -33.47 12.99 0.96
N THR A 174 -32.63 13.97 0.65
CA THR A 174 -32.75 14.83 -0.53
C THR A 174 -31.48 14.77 -1.36
N ALA A 175 -31.63 14.52 -2.66
CA ALA A 175 -30.54 14.55 -3.61
C ALA A 175 -29.92 15.96 -3.71
N LEU A 176 -28.60 16.05 -3.54
CA LEU A 176 -27.87 17.32 -3.64
C LEU A 176 -27.38 17.60 -5.06
N ASN A 177 -27.29 16.58 -5.90
CA ASN A 177 -26.88 16.69 -7.29
C ASN A 177 -27.59 15.63 -8.14
N LYS A 178 -27.63 15.83 -9.46
CA LYS A 178 -28.08 14.79 -10.40
C LYS A 178 -27.03 13.67 -10.47
N ALA A 179 -27.48 12.41 -10.51
CA ALA A 179 -26.61 11.27 -10.80
C ALA A 179 -27.37 10.06 -11.34
N ASP A 180 -26.65 9.22 -12.07
CA ASP A 180 -27.06 7.86 -12.40
C ASP A 180 -26.49 6.90 -11.36
N ILE A 181 -27.36 6.12 -10.73
CA ILE A 181 -26.96 5.10 -9.75
C ILE A 181 -27.32 3.71 -10.26
N SER A 182 -26.50 2.73 -9.92
CA SER A 182 -26.71 1.32 -10.27
C SER A 182 -26.38 0.42 -9.09
N GLU A 183 -26.62 -0.88 -9.24
CA GLU A 183 -26.40 -1.83 -8.15
C GLU A 183 -24.94 -1.91 -7.68
N LYS A 184 -24.74 -2.41 -6.45
CA LYS A 184 -23.43 -2.71 -5.85
C LYS A 184 -22.47 -1.53 -5.70
N LYS A 185 -22.91 -0.29 -5.95
CA LYS A 185 -22.10 0.90 -5.68
C LYS A 185 -21.92 1.10 -4.19
N ARG A 186 -20.73 1.57 -3.81
CA ARG A 186 -20.36 1.80 -2.41
C ARG A 186 -21.10 3.00 -1.82
N ILE A 187 -21.32 2.93 -0.52
CA ILE A 187 -21.88 4.00 0.30
C ILE A 187 -20.88 4.34 1.40
N ASN A 188 -20.65 5.63 1.59
CA ASN A 188 -19.83 6.18 2.66
C ASN A 188 -20.68 7.13 3.50
N LEU A 189 -20.42 7.10 4.81
CA LEU A 189 -21.15 7.86 5.81
C LEU A 189 -20.16 8.79 6.53
N PRO A 190 -19.87 9.98 5.97
CA PRO A 190 -18.87 10.89 6.54
C PRO A 190 -19.10 11.15 8.03
N ASN A 191 -18.07 10.91 8.84
CA ASN A 191 -18.08 11.08 10.29
C ASN A 191 -19.03 10.14 11.07
N ALA A 192 -19.57 9.10 10.44
CA ALA A 192 -20.38 8.11 11.13
C ALA A 192 -19.50 7.14 11.92
N THR A 193 -20.00 6.69 13.07
CA THR A 193 -19.40 5.56 13.78
C THR A 193 -20.12 4.32 13.30
N TYR A 194 -19.48 3.54 12.43
CA TYR A 194 -20.06 2.31 11.92
C TYR A 194 -20.24 1.31 13.07
N SER A 195 -21.47 0.83 13.27
CA SER A 195 -21.82 -0.21 14.24
C SER A 195 -21.50 -1.63 13.74
N MET A 196 -20.96 -1.74 12.51
CA MET A 196 -20.48 -3.00 11.94
C MET A 196 -19.23 -3.51 12.66
N PRO A 197 -19.05 -4.84 12.77
CA PRO A 197 -17.77 -5.43 13.16
C PRO A 197 -16.64 -4.99 12.23
N PHE A 198 -15.43 -4.85 12.78
CA PHE A 198 -14.25 -4.47 12.02
C PHE A 198 -13.84 -5.53 10.98
N MET A 199 -13.86 -6.81 11.33
CA MET A 199 -13.63 -7.90 10.41
C MET A 199 -14.91 -8.72 10.19
N SER A 200 -15.29 -8.89 8.93
CA SER A 200 -16.27 -9.90 8.53
C SER A 200 -15.68 -11.31 8.64
N GLU A 201 -16.53 -12.34 8.57
CA GLU A 201 -16.06 -13.73 8.46
C GLU A 201 -15.22 -13.95 7.20
N LYS A 202 -15.46 -13.18 6.13
CA LYS A 202 -14.61 -13.19 4.93
C LYS A 202 -13.22 -12.62 5.26
N ASP A 203 -13.13 -11.47 5.92
CA ASP A 203 -11.84 -10.87 6.26
C ASP A 203 -11.02 -11.80 7.16
N LYS A 204 -11.65 -12.49 8.12
CA LYS A 204 -10.96 -13.51 8.95
C LYS A 204 -10.41 -14.66 8.11
N LYS A 205 -11.17 -15.14 7.12
CA LYS A 205 -10.70 -16.16 6.16
C LYS A 205 -9.57 -15.64 5.27
N ASP A 206 -9.62 -14.38 4.87
CA ASP A 206 -8.55 -13.74 4.09
C ASP A 206 -7.26 -13.61 4.93
N VAL A 207 -7.36 -13.26 6.21
CA VAL A 207 -6.20 -13.26 7.13
C VAL A 207 -5.64 -14.68 7.32
N GLN A 208 -6.49 -15.69 7.43
CA GLN A 208 -6.04 -17.09 7.47
C GLN A 208 -5.33 -17.49 6.17
N PHE A 209 -5.87 -17.11 5.01
CA PHE A 209 -5.24 -17.32 3.72
C PHE A 209 -3.83 -16.71 3.66
N ALA A 210 -3.64 -15.50 4.22
CA ALA A 210 -2.31 -14.89 4.31
C ALA A 210 -1.32 -15.73 5.13
N CYS A 211 -1.79 -16.36 6.20
CA CYS A 211 -0.99 -17.27 7.03
C CYS A 211 -0.61 -18.54 6.25
N ASP A 212 -1.59 -19.19 5.63
CA ASP A 212 -1.43 -20.46 4.92
C ASP A 212 -0.46 -20.33 3.73
N HIS A 213 -0.47 -19.17 3.07
CA HIS A 213 0.41 -18.89 1.94
C HIS A 213 1.68 -18.13 2.30
N ASN A 214 1.95 -17.87 3.59
CA ASN A 214 3.14 -17.18 4.08
C ASN A 214 3.39 -15.85 3.35
N LEU A 215 2.39 -14.97 3.37
CA LEU A 215 2.49 -13.61 2.80
C LEU A 215 3.31 -12.70 3.72
N ASP A 216 3.62 -11.49 3.29
CA ASP A 216 4.49 -10.57 4.03
C ASP A 216 3.72 -9.50 4.80
N TYR A 217 2.59 -9.05 4.23
CA TYR A 217 1.80 -7.95 4.77
C TYR A 217 0.29 -8.21 4.70
N ILE A 218 -0.43 -7.65 5.67
CA ILE A 218 -1.87 -7.45 5.64
C ILE A 218 -2.13 -5.94 5.71
N ALA A 219 -2.67 -5.35 4.65
CA ALA A 219 -3.24 -4.02 4.66
C ALA A 219 -4.67 -4.10 5.17
N ALA A 220 -4.91 -3.51 6.35
CA ALA A 220 -6.15 -3.60 7.10
C ALA A 220 -7.05 -2.40 6.77
N SER A 221 -8.08 -2.63 5.96
CA SER A 221 -9.09 -1.62 5.59
C SER A 221 -9.93 -1.17 6.80
N PHE A 222 -10.25 0.12 6.84
CA PHE A 222 -11.06 0.80 7.86
C PHE A 222 -10.59 0.57 9.30
N ALA A 223 -9.26 0.51 9.51
CA ALA A 223 -8.68 0.38 10.84
C ALA A 223 -8.87 1.68 11.65
N ASN A 224 -9.83 1.67 12.57
CA ASN A 224 -10.25 2.87 13.32
C ASN A 224 -9.69 2.95 14.74
N SER A 225 -9.08 1.86 15.24
CA SER A 225 -8.64 1.75 16.64
C SER A 225 -7.46 0.79 16.79
N LYS A 226 -6.79 0.85 17.94
CA LYS A 226 -5.74 -0.11 18.31
C LYS A 226 -6.30 -1.54 18.40
N GLU A 227 -7.52 -1.68 18.91
CA GLU A 227 -8.20 -2.96 19.11
C GLU A 227 -8.41 -3.69 17.80
N ASN A 228 -8.74 -2.96 16.72
CA ASN A 228 -8.84 -3.54 15.37
C ASN A 228 -7.52 -4.17 14.89
N VAL A 229 -6.40 -3.50 15.18
CA VAL A 229 -5.07 -4.00 14.82
C VAL A 229 -4.70 -5.24 15.66
N GLU A 230 -5.01 -5.21 16.96
CA GLU A 230 -4.77 -6.35 17.86
C GLU A 230 -5.65 -7.56 17.53
N GLU A 231 -6.86 -7.35 16.97
CA GLU A 231 -7.72 -8.44 16.50
C GLU A 231 -7.04 -9.25 15.39
N ILE A 232 -6.49 -8.59 14.36
CA ILE A 232 -5.69 -9.25 13.31
C ILE A 232 -4.44 -9.88 13.91
N ARG A 233 -3.75 -9.17 14.82
CA ARG A 233 -2.54 -9.66 15.49
C ARG A 233 -2.79 -10.97 16.25
N ALA A 234 -3.95 -11.11 16.89
CA ALA A 234 -4.33 -12.31 17.62
C ALA A 234 -4.48 -13.52 16.68
N ILE A 235 -5.07 -13.33 15.48
CA ILE A 235 -5.17 -14.38 14.46
C ILE A 235 -3.77 -14.81 13.99
N LEU A 236 -2.88 -13.86 13.72
CA LEU A 236 -1.49 -14.14 13.32
C LEU A 236 -0.71 -14.90 14.40
N LYS A 237 -0.86 -14.50 15.67
CA LYS A 237 -0.24 -15.18 16.82
C LYS A 237 -0.75 -16.62 16.96
N LYS A 238 -2.07 -16.82 16.85
CA LYS A 238 -2.71 -18.15 16.92
C LYS A 238 -2.15 -19.10 15.84
N ASN A 239 -1.89 -18.58 14.65
CA ASN A 239 -1.34 -19.33 13.52
C ASN A 239 0.21 -19.43 13.52
N LYS A 240 0.90 -18.77 14.46
CA LYS A 240 2.39 -18.68 14.51
C LYS A 240 3.00 -17.94 13.29
N ASN A 241 2.23 -17.09 12.63
CA ASN A 241 2.66 -16.25 11.49
C ASN A 241 2.95 -14.81 11.93
N THR A 242 3.64 -14.62 13.07
CA THR A 242 3.91 -13.27 13.63
C THR A 242 4.89 -12.44 12.82
N HIS A 243 5.48 -13.01 11.76
CA HIS A 243 6.32 -12.30 10.81
C HIS A 243 5.50 -11.45 9.81
N ILE A 244 4.21 -11.77 9.63
CA ILE A 244 3.30 -11.01 8.76
C ILE A 244 3.05 -9.65 9.41
N GLN A 245 3.35 -8.58 8.68
CA GLN A 245 3.26 -7.21 9.17
C GLN A 245 1.89 -6.60 8.86
N ILE A 246 1.30 -5.91 9.84
CA ILE A 246 -0.01 -5.27 9.71
C ILE A 246 0.16 -3.81 9.33
N ILE A 247 -0.40 -3.43 8.19
CA ILE A 247 -0.40 -2.07 7.67
C ILE A 247 -1.81 -1.51 7.82
N SER A 248 -2.02 -0.58 8.74
CA SER A 248 -3.36 0.01 8.93
C SER A 248 -3.64 1.06 7.86
N LYS A 249 -4.77 0.91 7.16
CA LYS A 249 -5.25 1.90 6.19
C LYS A 249 -6.03 2.96 6.93
N ILE A 250 -5.60 4.21 6.78
CA ILE A 250 -6.24 5.37 7.41
C ILE A 250 -7.19 5.99 6.40
N GLU A 251 -8.48 5.73 6.60
CA GLU A 251 -9.55 5.98 5.63
C GLU A 251 -10.68 6.84 6.22
N THR A 252 -10.69 7.07 7.53
CA THR A 252 -11.82 7.72 8.23
C THR A 252 -11.37 8.79 9.21
N THR A 253 -12.31 9.66 9.60
CA THR A 253 -12.13 10.64 10.68
C THR A 253 -11.81 9.97 12.02
N HIS A 254 -12.40 8.81 12.32
CA HIS A 254 -12.12 8.05 13.54
C HIS A 254 -10.67 7.56 13.58
N ALA A 255 -10.18 7.04 12.47
CA ALA A 255 -8.79 6.61 12.35
C ALA A 255 -7.82 7.80 12.54
N ILE A 256 -8.18 8.98 12.00
CA ILE A 256 -7.44 10.22 12.24
C ILE A 256 -7.40 10.59 13.74
N ASN A 257 -8.55 10.57 14.42
CA ASN A 257 -8.64 10.93 15.84
C ASN A 257 -7.84 9.95 16.73
N ASN A 258 -7.71 8.70 16.28
CA ASN A 258 -7.00 7.62 16.96
C ASN A 258 -5.60 7.33 16.38
N ILE A 259 -5.07 8.22 15.54
CA ILE A 259 -3.92 7.90 14.69
C ILE A 259 -2.67 7.48 15.49
N ASP A 260 -2.40 8.10 16.63
CA ASP A 260 -1.22 7.80 17.43
C ASP A 260 -1.27 6.37 18.01
N GLN A 261 -2.42 5.94 18.55
CA GLN A 261 -2.57 4.58 19.08
C GLN A 261 -2.61 3.51 17.97
N ILE A 262 -3.17 3.83 16.80
CA ILE A 262 -3.14 2.94 15.64
C ILE A 262 -1.69 2.78 15.17
N ILE A 263 -0.95 3.89 14.98
CA ILE A 263 0.46 3.86 14.61
C ILE A 263 1.25 3.00 15.58
N ASP A 264 1.02 3.12 16.89
CA ASP A 264 1.76 2.34 17.90
C ASP A 264 1.47 0.82 17.84
N ALA A 265 0.25 0.42 17.47
CA ALA A 265 -0.15 -1.00 17.35
C ALA A 265 0.23 -1.65 16.00
N SER A 266 0.28 -0.87 14.92
CA SER A 266 0.54 -1.36 13.55
C SER A 266 2.03 -1.57 13.27
N ASP A 267 2.38 -2.29 12.21
CA ASP A 267 3.78 -2.35 11.73
C ASP A 267 4.10 -1.25 10.72
N GLY A 268 3.07 -0.64 10.13
CA GLY A 268 3.15 0.51 9.24
C GLY A 268 1.77 1.09 8.97
N ILE A 269 1.73 2.18 8.22
CA ILE A 269 0.49 2.88 7.85
C ILE A 269 0.37 3.01 6.33
N MET A 270 -0.85 2.93 5.83
CA MET A 270 -1.20 3.31 4.47
C MET A 270 -2.13 4.52 4.50
N VAL A 271 -1.71 5.61 3.87
CA VAL A 271 -2.52 6.81 3.65
C VAL A 271 -3.38 6.58 2.41
N ALA A 272 -4.62 6.15 2.62
CA ALA A 272 -5.58 5.82 1.55
C ALA A 272 -6.40 7.07 1.19
N ARG A 273 -5.80 7.93 0.36
CA ARG A 273 -6.27 9.31 0.11
C ARG A 273 -7.64 9.38 -0.54
N GLY A 274 -7.97 8.43 -1.42
CA GLY A 274 -9.24 8.33 -2.10
C GLY A 274 -10.37 8.10 -1.10
N ASP A 275 -10.27 7.06 -0.26
CA ASP A 275 -11.26 6.77 0.77
C ASP A 275 -11.27 7.85 1.86
N LEU A 276 -10.10 8.33 2.28
CA LEU A 276 -9.99 9.40 3.28
C LEU A 276 -10.67 10.70 2.81
N GLY A 277 -10.50 11.06 1.54
CA GLY A 277 -11.12 12.25 0.94
C GLY A 277 -12.65 12.18 0.81
N LEU A 278 -13.26 11.02 1.07
CA LEU A 278 -14.71 10.89 1.21
C LEU A 278 -15.18 11.22 2.64
N GLU A 279 -14.33 11.04 3.64
CA GLU A 279 -14.67 11.19 5.06
C GLU A 279 -14.31 12.58 5.61
N ILE A 280 -13.23 13.19 5.12
CA ILE A 280 -12.78 14.54 5.50
C ILE A 280 -12.85 15.51 4.32
N PRO A 281 -12.85 16.84 4.56
CA PRO A 281 -12.73 17.81 3.48
C PRO A 281 -11.50 17.54 2.61
N TYR A 282 -11.68 17.55 1.29
CA TYR A 282 -10.60 17.20 0.35
C TYR A 282 -9.34 18.06 0.50
N TYR A 283 -9.47 19.31 0.97
CA TYR A 283 -8.36 20.22 1.22
C TYR A 283 -7.56 19.88 2.50
N ASP A 284 -8.10 19.05 3.39
CA ASP A 284 -7.41 18.58 4.61
C ASP A 284 -6.59 17.32 4.36
N VAL A 285 -6.86 16.57 3.29
CA VAL A 285 -6.13 15.33 2.95
C VAL A 285 -4.61 15.54 2.86
N PRO A 286 -4.08 16.60 2.19
CA PRO A 286 -2.64 16.84 2.15
C PRO A 286 -2.02 17.13 3.53
N TYR A 287 -2.76 17.76 4.43
CA TYR A 287 -2.31 17.99 5.81
C TYR A 287 -2.14 16.66 6.55
N TRP A 288 -3.16 15.78 6.49
CA TRP A 288 -3.14 14.49 7.17
C TRP A 288 -2.11 13.53 6.59
N GLU A 289 -1.90 13.51 5.27
CA GLU A 289 -0.81 12.77 4.64
C GLU A 289 0.54 13.17 5.25
N LYS A 290 0.85 14.48 5.24
CA LYS A 290 2.09 15.02 5.82
C LYS A 290 2.23 14.69 7.30
N TYR A 291 1.13 14.77 8.06
CA TYR A 291 1.11 14.46 9.47
C TYR A 291 1.44 12.98 9.73
N MET A 292 0.78 12.06 9.03
CA MET A 292 0.98 10.62 9.15
C MET A 292 2.39 10.21 8.75
N ILE A 293 2.94 10.76 7.66
CA ILE A 293 4.32 10.50 7.25
C ILE A 293 5.29 10.87 8.38
N ARG A 294 5.13 12.06 8.98
CA ARG A 294 6.00 12.51 10.08
C ARG A 294 5.88 11.63 11.32
N LYS A 295 4.67 11.28 11.73
CA LYS A 295 4.43 10.42 12.89
C LYS A 295 5.03 9.03 12.70
N CYS A 296 4.82 8.42 11.53
CA CYS A 296 5.43 7.14 11.19
C CYS A 296 6.96 7.19 11.26
N ARG A 297 7.58 8.26 10.75
CA ARG A 297 9.04 8.47 10.87
C ARG A 297 9.53 8.66 12.31
N TYR A 298 8.74 9.32 13.16
CA TYR A 298 9.08 9.47 14.57
C TYR A 298 8.94 8.16 15.35
N VAL A 299 8.05 7.25 14.96
CA VAL A 299 7.95 5.92 15.56
C VAL A 299 8.88 4.91 14.87
N GLY A 300 9.39 5.23 13.69
CA GLY A 300 10.29 4.37 12.91
C GLY A 300 9.55 3.24 12.18
N LYS A 301 8.32 3.50 11.76
CA LYS A 301 7.46 2.57 10.99
C LYS A 301 7.30 3.06 9.55
N PRO A 302 7.24 2.16 8.55
CA PRO A 302 7.02 2.53 7.16
C PRO A 302 5.64 3.16 6.94
N VAL A 303 5.59 4.10 6.00
CA VAL A 303 4.34 4.72 5.53
C VAL A 303 4.22 4.58 4.01
N ILE A 304 3.04 4.17 3.56
CA ILE A 304 2.68 4.03 2.15
C ILE A 304 1.72 5.17 1.80
N VAL A 305 2.00 5.89 0.72
CA VAL A 305 1.04 6.83 0.12
C VAL A 305 0.34 6.13 -1.04
N ALA A 306 -0.99 6.04 -0.94
CA ALA A 306 -1.81 5.19 -1.79
C ALA A 306 -2.99 5.94 -2.41
N THR A 307 -3.52 5.37 -3.50
CA THR A 307 -4.67 5.81 -4.30
C THR A 307 -4.47 7.15 -5.00
N GLN A 308 -5.06 7.35 -6.18
CA GLN A 308 -4.99 8.60 -6.97
C GLN A 308 -3.54 9.08 -7.22
N MET A 309 -2.59 8.15 -7.39
CA MET A 309 -1.19 8.51 -7.64
C MET A 309 -0.98 8.83 -9.12
N LEU A 310 -1.33 7.90 -10.02
CA LEU A 310 -1.20 8.06 -11.47
C LEU A 310 -2.47 7.56 -12.18
N ASP A 311 -3.65 7.83 -11.60
CA ASP A 311 -4.97 7.29 -12.03
C ASP A 311 -5.23 7.42 -13.54
N SER A 312 -4.79 8.52 -14.15
CA SER A 312 -4.93 8.76 -15.58
C SER A 312 -4.24 7.69 -16.44
N LEU A 313 -3.20 7.00 -15.93
CA LEU A 313 -2.49 5.92 -16.62
C LEU A 313 -3.29 4.62 -16.74
N GLU A 314 -4.45 4.52 -16.10
CA GLU A 314 -5.41 3.45 -16.43
C GLU A 314 -5.87 3.54 -17.88
N ARG A 315 -5.98 4.76 -18.40
CA ARG A 315 -6.61 5.08 -19.70
C ARG A 315 -5.65 5.74 -20.67
N ASN A 316 -4.67 6.48 -20.17
CA ASN A 316 -3.75 7.31 -20.94
C ASN A 316 -2.33 6.76 -20.89
N ILE A 317 -1.54 7.14 -21.89
CA ILE A 317 -0.12 6.79 -21.98
C ILE A 317 0.75 7.72 -21.11
N GLN A 318 0.35 8.97 -20.91
CA GLN A 318 1.11 9.93 -20.09
C GLN A 318 0.30 10.35 -18.88
N PRO A 319 0.95 10.51 -17.70
CA PRO A 319 0.29 11.07 -16.55
C PRO A 319 0.09 12.57 -16.73
N THR A 320 -0.81 13.15 -15.95
CA THR A 320 -0.95 14.60 -15.86
C THR A 320 0.19 15.22 -15.05
N ARG A 321 0.45 16.52 -15.27
CA ARG A 321 1.45 17.27 -14.47
C ARG A 321 1.07 17.32 -12.98
N ALA A 322 -0.23 17.33 -12.67
CA ALA A 322 -0.74 17.32 -11.31
C ALA A 322 -0.38 16.00 -10.60
N GLU A 323 -0.64 14.85 -11.24
CA GLU A 323 -0.27 13.53 -10.71
C GLU A 323 1.25 13.40 -10.51
N VAL A 324 2.05 13.84 -11.48
CA VAL A 324 3.51 13.85 -11.35
C VAL A 324 3.97 14.67 -10.13
N THR A 325 3.37 15.85 -9.94
CA THR A 325 3.66 16.74 -8.81
C THR A 325 3.27 16.10 -7.48
N ASP A 326 2.12 15.46 -7.44
CA ASP A 326 1.60 14.77 -6.26
C ASP A 326 2.52 13.63 -5.81
N VAL A 327 2.86 12.71 -6.72
CA VAL A 327 3.82 11.63 -6.44
C VAL A 327 5.17 12.18 -6.02
N PHE A 328 5.69 13.19 -6.72
CA PHE A 328 6.98 13.80 -6.41
C PHE A 328 7.03 14.31 -4.96
N PHE A 329 5.99 15.01 -4.51
CA PHE A 329 5.96 15.56 -3.15
C PHE A 329 5.62 14.53 -2.07
N ALA A 330 4.90 13.45 -2.38
CA ALA A 330 4.75 12.33 -1.45
C ALA A 330 6.13 11.73 -1.10
N VAL A 331 6.98 11.55 -2.12
CA VAL A 331 8.37 11.08 -1.93
C VAL A 331 9.23 12.12 -1.22
N GLU A 332 9.13 13.41 -1.58
CA GLU A 332 9.91 14.48 -0.96
C GLU A 332 9.61 14.60 0.55
N ARG A 333 8.35 14.42 0.95
CA ARG A 333 7.93 14.40 2.36
C ARG A 333 8.47 13.18 3.11
N GLY A 334 8.95 12.19 2.37
CA GLY A 334 9.62 11.01 2.88
C GLY A 334 8.70 9.84 3.10
N ALA A 335 7.72 9.62 2.21
CA ALA A 335 7.05 8.33 2.11
C ALA A 335 8.07 7.18 1.94
N ASP A 336 7.79 6.02 2.53
CA ASP A 336 8.62 4.83 2.31
C ASP A 336 8.25 4.13 1.02
N SER A 337 6.96 4.16 0.67
CA SER A 337 6.43 3.57 -0.57
C SER A 337 5.36 4.41 -1.23
N THR A 338 5.26 4.27 -2.55
CA THR A 338 4.15 4.72 -3.39
C THR A 338 3.38 3.48 -3.91
N MET A 339 2.07 3.60 -4.12
CA MET A 339 1.23 2.47 -4.52
C MET A 339 0.38 2.76 -5.75
N LEU A 340 0.45 1.84 -6.73
CA LEU A 340 -0.43 1.78 -7.89
C LEU A 340 -1.61 0.84 -7.61
N SER A 341 -2.81 1.30 -7.96
CA SER A 341 -4.09 0.62 -7.77
C SER A 341 -4.60 0.07 -9.10
N GLY A 342 -5.59 0.71 -9.73
CA GLY A 342 -6.13 0.23 -11.01
C GLY A 342 -5.13 0.39 -12.15
N GLU A 343 -4.17 1.31 -12.05
CA GLU A 343 -3.14 1.57 -13.06
C GLU A 343 -2.37 0.30 -13.45
N SER A 344 -2.02 -0.53 -12.46
CA SER A 344 -1.33 -1.81 -12.69
C SER A 344 -2.26 -3.01 -12.73
N ALA A 345 -3.45 -2.93 -12.12
CA ALA A 345 -4.37 -4.06 -12.02
C ALA A 345 -5.21 -4.26 -13.29
N GLN A 346 -5.80 -3.18 -13.81
CA GLN A 346 -6.75 -3.21 -14.93
C GLN A 346 -6.42 -2.19 -16.03
N GLY A 347 -5.47 -1.29 -15.78
CA GLY A 347 -5.06 -0.26 -16.73
C GLY A 347 -4.49 -0.81 -18.02
N LEU A 348 -4.55 -0.01 -19.08
CA LEU A 348 -4.08 -0.39 -20.42
C LEU A 348 -2.56 -0.59 -20.49
N PHE A 349 -1.80 0.09 -19.62
CA PHE A 349 -0.33 0.12 -19.68
C PHE A 349 0.31 -0.14 -18.30
N PRO A 350 0.15 -1.34 -17.70
CA PRO A 350 0.57 -1.61 -16.33
C PRO A 350 2.09 -1.47 -16.13
N VAL A 351 2.89 -1.94 -17.09
CA VAL A 351 4.36 -1.81 -17.06
C VAL A 351 4.77 -0.33 -17.10
N ARG A 352 4.09 0.46 -17.92
CA ARG A 352 4.36 1.89 -18.06
C ARG A 352 3.98 2.68 -16.81
N ALA A 353 2.91 2.31 -16.13
CA ALA A 353 2.55 2.91 -14.85
C ALA A 353 3.66 2.72 -13.81
N VAL A 354 4.19 1.48 -13.70
CA VAL A 354 5.30 1.18 -12.79
C VAL A 354 6.58 1.93 -13.18
N SER A 355 6.94 1.95 -14.47
CA SER A 355 8.14 2.67 -14.91
C SER A 355 8.04 4.18 -14.70
N THR A 356 6.86 4.76 -14.94
CA THR A 356 6.60 6.20 -14.74
C THR A 356 6.69 6.57 -13.26
N MET A 357 6.06 5.77 -12.38
CA MET A 357 6.20 5.93 -10.92
C MET A 357 7.68 5.87 -10.50
N ALA A 358 8.43 4.92 -11.05
CA ALA A 358 9.85 4.77 -10.74
C ALA A 358 10.70 5.98 -11.18
N GLU A 359 10.40 6.59 -12.33
CA GLU A 359 11.07 7.79 -12.80
C GLU A 359 10.81 9.01 -11.90
N ILE A 360 9.57 9.19 -11.45
CA ILE A 360 9.18 10.28 -10.56
C ILE A 360 9.83 10.11 -9.18
N ASP A 361 9.77 8.90 -8.62
CA ASP A 361 10.41 8.56 -7.34
C ASP A 361 11.91 8.90 -7.39
N VAL A 362 12.63 8.43 -8.43
CA VAL A 362 14.06 8.71 -8.60
C VAL A 362 14.32 10.21 -8.71
N LYS A 363 13.49 10.94 -9.46
CA LYS A 363 13.67 12.39 -9.61
C LYS A 363 13.48 13.14 -8.29
N SER A 364 12.50 12.74 -7.49
CA SER A 364 12.25 13.29 -6.15
C SER A 364 13.39 12.95 -5.19
N GLU A 365 13.85 11.70 -5.18
CA GLU A 365 14.95 11.27 -4.33
C GLU A 365 16.28 11.96 -4.64
N LEU A 366 16.52 12.41 -5.88
CA LEU A 366 17.71 13.19 -6.21
C LEU A 366 17.71 14.57 -5.54
N LEU A 367 16.53 15.16 -5.34
CA LEU A 367 16.35 16.49 -4.75
C LEU A 367 15.89 16.43 -3.28
N PHE A 368 15.84 15.23 -2.70
CA PHE A 368 15.42 15.02 -1.33
C PHE A 368 16.43 15.62 -0.34
N ASP A 369 15.94 16.32 0.69
CA ASP A 369 16.77 16.93 1.73
C ASP A 369 17.24 15.88 2.76
N TYR A 370 18.27 15.11 2.36
CA TYR A 370 18.90 14.08 3.21
C TYR A 370 19.51 14.66 4.49
N ASN A 371 20.02 15.89 4.42
CA ASN A 371 20.62 16.54 5.58
C ASN A 371 19.55 16.81 6.64
N ARG A 372 18.39 17.37 6.26
CA ARG A 372 17.27 17.59 7.17
C ARG A 372 16.65 16.30 7.66
N ALA A 373 16.54 15.28 6.81
CA ALA A 373 16.12 13.94 7.24
C ALA A 373 17.00 13.40 8.38
N PHE A 374 18.32 13.56 8.27
CA PHE A 374 19.29 13.10 9.24
C PHE A 374 19.41 13.97 10.50
N THR A 375 19.41 15.30 10.34
CA THR A 375 19.71 16.25 11.43
C THR A 375 18.47 16.69 12.21
N PHE A 376 17.28 16.71 11.58
CA PHE A 376 16.05 17.18 12.22
C PHE A 376 15.07 16.05 12.53
N TYR A 377 14.77 15.20 11.55
CA TYR A 377 13.73 14.17 11.71
C TYR A 377 14.25 12.94 12.47
N PHE A 378 15.38 12.36 12.05
CA PHE A 378 15.89 11.13 12.64
C PHE A 378 16.22 11.20 14.15
N PRO A 379 16.75 12.31 14.71
CA PRO A 379 17.04 12.38 16.13
C PRO A 379 15.80 12.20 17.01
N LYS A 380 14.63 12.64 16.51
CA LYS A 380 13.31 12.52 17.16
C LYS A 380 12.71 11.12 17.07
N ALA A 381 13.32 10.20 16.31
CA ALA A 381 12.81 8.84 16.16
C ALA A 381 12.94 8.03 17.46
N LYS A 382 11.85 7.38 17.87
CA LYS A 382 11.70 6.47 19.02
C LYS A 382 12.20 5.06 18.69
N LEU A 383 13.44 4.98 18.21
CA LEU A 383 14.11 3.72 17.86
C LEU A 383 15.15 3.35 18.94
N PRO A 384 15.51 2.06 19.09
CA PRO A 384 16.52 1.62 20.06
C PRO A 384 17.86 2.34 19.88
N SER A 385 18.47 2.78 20.99
CA SER A 385 19.71 3.59 20.98
C SER A 385 20.86 2.94 20.20
N LYS A 386 21.07 1.62 20.37
CA LYS A 386 22.11 0.86 19.64
C LYS A 386 21.90 0.94 18.12
N ALA A 387 20.67 0.73 17.65
CA ALA A 387 20.31 0.83 16.24
C ALA A 387 20.50 2.27 15.72
N LYS A 388 20.12 3.29 16.50
CA LYS A 388 20.35 4.70 16.14
C LYS A 388 21.83 5.02 15.98
N THR A 389 22.70 4.50 16.83
CA THR A 389 24.16 4.72 16.73
C THR A 389 24.72 4.18 15.43
N VAL A 390 24.34 2.95 15.05
CA VAL A 390 24.74 2.34 13.77
C VAL A 390 24.23 3.18 12.60
N ALA A 391 22.94 3.49 12.59
CA ALA A 391 22.34 4.28 11.51
C ALA A 391 22.99 5.67 11.37
N LYS A 392 23.31 6.36 12.48
CA LYS A 392 24.01 7.65 12.44
C LYS A 392 25.39 7.56 11.79
N ALA A 393 26.15 6.51 12.09
CA ALA A 393 27.48 6.32 11.51
C ALA A 393 27.40 6.04 10.00
N ILE A 394 26.37 5.32 9.56
CA ILE A 394 26.08 5.10 8.14
C ILE A 394 25.70 6.42 7.47
N ALA A 395 24.71 7.14 8.03
CA ALA A 395 24.18 8.39 7.47
C ALA A 395 25.29 9.41 7.18
N LYS A 396 26.21 9.66 8.13
CA LYS A 396 27.32 10.61 7.96
C LYS A 396 28.19 10.35 6.74
N LYS A 397 28.31 9.10 6.30
CA LYS A 397 29.10 8.72 5.11
C LYS A 397 28.30 8.77 3.81
N LEU A 398 26.97 8.76 3.92
CA LEU A 398 26.05 8.74 2.79
C LEU A 398 25.48 10.10 2.44
N LEU A 399 25.70 11.13 3.26
CA LEU A 399 25.22 12.47 2.95
C LEU A 399 25.73 12.90 1.57
N PRO A 400 24.84 13.43 0.71
CA PRO A 400 25.27 14.00 -0.57
C PRO A 400 26.13 15.25 -0.33
N TYR A 401 26.96 15.58 -1.31
CA TYR A 401 27.77 16.80 -1.36
C TYR A 401 27.51 17.56 -2.66
N GLY A 402 27.96 18.81 -2.77
CA GLY A 402 27.67 19.68 -3.91
C GLY A 402 26.54 20.67 -3.61
N SER A 403 25.83 21.11 -4.65
CA SER A 403 24.72 22.08 -4.52
C SER A 403 23.36 21.37 -4.42
N ASP A 404 22.36 22.05 -3.85
CA ASP A 404 21.00 21.51 -3.71
C ASP A 404 20.33 21.18 -5.06
N VAL A 405 20.75 21.82 -6.14
CA VAL A 405 20.24 21.59 -7.50
C VAL A 405 21.01 20.51 -8.27
N ALA A 406 22.21 20.16 -7.82
CA ALA A 406 23.07 19.16 -8.43
C ALA A 406 23.87 18.38 -7.36
N PRO A 407 23.20 17.61 -6.49
CA PRO A 407 23.88 16.84 -5.46
C PRO A 407 24.61 15.65 -6.07
N SER A 408 25.79 15.37 -5.52
CA SER A 408 26.60 14.20 -5.83
C SER A 408 26.49 13.18 -4.70
N PHE A 409 26.22 11.93 -5.07
CA PHE A 409 26.04 10.83 -4.14
C PHE A 409 27.33 10.00 -4.08
N PRO A 410 27.94 9.81 -2.90
CA PRO A 410 29.23 9.15 -2.80
C PRO A 410 29.17 7.64 -3.11
N TYR A 411 28.01 7.03 -2.88
CA TYR A 411 27.78 5.60 -3.04
C TYR A 411 26.40 5.35 -3.62
N GLU A 412 26.30 4.30 -4.42
CA GLU A 412 25.03 3.85 -4.95
C GLU A 412 24.41 2.72 -4.13
N PHE A 413 25.29 1.83 -3.65
CA PHE A 413 24.95 0.72 -2.79
C PHE A 413 25.81 0.71 -1.54
N VAL A 414 25.19 0.28 -0.46
CA VAL A 414 25.85 -0.07 0.79
C VAL A 414 25.42 -1.46 1.20
N THR A 415 26.36 -2.33 1.53
CA THR A 415 26.02 -3.65 2.09
C THR A 415 26.03 -3.61 3.61
N LEU A 416 25.00 -4.17 4.23
CA LEU A 416 24.81 -4.20 5.69
C LEU A 416 24.59 -5.65 6.15
N PHE A 417 25.54 -6.20 6.90
CA PHE A 417 25.52 -7.61 7.30
C PHE A 417 24.87 -7.75 8.69
N THR A 418 23.56 -8.02 8.72
CA THR A 418 22.82 -8.04 9.98
C THR A 418 21.53 -8.86 9.88
N ASN A 419 21.18 -9.50 11.00
CA ASN A 419 19.86 -10.10 11.23
C ASN A 419 18.98 -9.23 12.16
N ASP A 420 19.54 -8.13 12.69
CA ASP A 420 18.86 -7.23 13.61
C ASP A 420 17.89 -6.30 12.86
N ILE A 421 16.61 -6.61 13.00
CA ILE A 421 15.49 -5.87 12.42
C ILE A 421 15.49 -4.40 12.88
N ASN A 422 15.83 -4.11 14.14
CA ASN A 422 15.82 -2.74 14.64
C ASN A 422 16.90 -1.88 13.97
N THR A 423 18.06 -2.47 13.70
CA THR A 423 19.12 -1.82 12.91
C THR A 423 18.65 -1.56 11.48
N ILE A 424 18.00 -2.53 10.83
CA ILE A 424 17.48 -2.35 9.46
C ILE A 424 16.42 -1.23 9.41
N LYS A 425 15.46 -1.23 10.35
CA LYS A 425 14.44 -0.17 10.49
C LYS A 425 15.07 1.20 10.72
N ALA A 426 16.07 1.30 11.60
CA ALA A 426 16.76 2.55 11.85
C ALA A 426 17.53 3.06 10.63
N VAL A 427 18.17 2.16 9.88
CA VAL A 427 18.87 2.48 8.64
C VAL A 427 17.91 2.89 7.53
N SER A 428 16.69 2.36 7.48
CA SER A 428 15.66 2.85 6.55
C SER A 428 15.15 4.25 6.96
N ASN A 429 14.93 4.46 8.26
CA ASN A 429 14.33 5.68 8.81
C ASN A 429 15.26 6.91 8.74
N ILE A 430 16.59 6.73 8.72
CA ILE A 430 17.53 7.84 8.46
C ILE A 430 17.37 8.44 7.05
N ARG A 431 16.66 7.75 6.14
CA ARG A 431 16.62 8.02 4.70
C ARG A 431 18.03 8.03 4.13
N PRO A 432 18.67 6.87 3.97
CA PRO A 432 20.04 6.82 3.48
C PRO A 432 20.06 7.23 2.02
N ALA A 433 21.04 8.06 1.64
CA ALA A 433 21.21 8.51 0.26
C ALA A 433 21.86 7.44 -0.65
N ALA A 434 21.70 6.16 -0.32
CA ALA A 434 22.13 5.01 -1.10
C ALA A 434 21.17 3.83 -0.87
N THR A 435 21.10 2.89 -1.82
CA THR A 435 20.36 1.65 -1.60
C THR A 435 21.13 0.76 -0.63
N ILE A 436 20.44 0.25 0.39
CA ILE A 436 21.03 -0.61 1.42
C ILE A 436 20.71 -2.06 1.07
N VAL A 437 21.74 -2.87 0.81
CA VAL A 437 21.62 -4.31 0.57
C VAL A 437 21.94 -5.05 1.87
N VAL A 438 20.89 -5.48 2.57
CA VAL A 438 20.99 -6.25 3.80
C VAL A 438 21.39 -7.69 3.48
N ILE A 439 22.57 -8.09 3.97
CA ILE A 439 23.05 -9.47 3.88
C ILE A 439 22.59 -10.22 5.13
N THR A 440 21.85 -11.31 4.93
CA THR A 440 21.17 -12.07 6.00
C THR A 440 21.22 -13.57 5.71
N ASP A 441 21.34 -14.39 6.75
CA ASP A 441 21.12 -15.84 6.68
C ASP A 441 19.71 -16.27 7.15
N ARG A 442 18.86 -15.28 7.44
CA ARG A 442 17.45 -15.47 7.77
C ARG A 442 16.56 -15.29 6.54
N LYS A 443 15.87 -16.36 6.15
CA LYS A 443 14.99 -16.38 4.97
C LYS A 443 13.76 -15.50 5.16
N GLU A 444 13.24 -15.43 6.39
CA GLU A 444 12.08 -14.62 6.74
C GLU A 444 12.32 -13.12 6.52
N LEU A 445 13.58 -12.67 6.49
CA LEU A 445 13.91 -11.27 6.24
C LEU A 445 13.94 -10.89 4.76
N LEU A 446 13.98 -11.85 3.83
CA LEU A 446 14.20 -11.56 2.42
C LEU A 446 13.08 -10.71 1.83
N THR A 447 11.84 -10.95 2.23
CA THR A 447 10.66 -10.22 1.75
C THR A 447 10.02 -9.34 2.83
N ALA A 448 10.60 -9.25 4.02
CA ALA A 448 10.06 -8.46 5.13
C ALA A 448 10.18 -6.92 4.97
N PHE A 449 10.91 -6.43 3.96
CA PHE A 449 11.23 -5.01 3.82
C PHE A 449 10.85 -4.42 2.44
N GLY A 450 10.02 -5.10 1.65
CA GLY A 450 9.59 -4.62 0.33
C GLY A 450 8.82 -3.30 0.32
N ILE A 451 8.38 -2.79 1.48
CA ILE A 451 7.76 -1.47 1.62
C ILE A 451 8.63 -0.45 2.40
N SER A 452 9.85 -0.84 2.81
CA SER A 452 10.73 0.01 3.62
C SER A 452 11.72 0.76 2.74
N TYR A 453 11.84 2.08 2.94
CA TYR A 453 12.72 2.93 2.14
C TYR A 453 14.17 2.40 2.08
N ALA A 454 14.74 2.37 0.88
CA ALA A 454 16.09 1.98 0.51
C ALA A 454 16.51 0.52 0.77
N ILE A 455 15.71 -0.29 1.43
CA ILE A 455 16.14 -1.64 1.85
C ILE A 455 15.96 -2.66 0.74
N GLN A 456 17.03 -3.35 0.38
CA GLN A 456 17.06 -4.57 -0.42
C GLN A 456 17.71 -5.67 0.44
N THR A 457 17.52 -6.92 0.07
CA THR A 457 18.00 -8.05 0.87
C THR A 457 18.72 -9.07 -0.02
N TYR A 458 19.68 -9.77 0.57
CA TYR A 458 20.45 -10.81 -0.11
C TYR A 458 20.77 -11.94 0.86
N TYR A 459 20.45 -13.17 0.46
CA TYR A 459 20.61 -14.35 1.28
C TYR A 459 22.04 -14.90 1.24
N VAL A 460 22.56 -15.32 2.39
CA VAL A 460 23.77 -16.13 2.53
C VAL A 460 23.48 -17.32 3.45
N ASN A 461 24.25 -18.41 3.35
CA ASN A 461 24.03 -19.58 4.21
C ASN A 461 24.56 -19.38 5.64
N ASP A 462 25.56 -18.51 5.82
CA ASP A 462 26.20 -18.25 7.11
C ASP A 462 26.64 -16.77 7.12
N LEU A 463 25.98 -15.98 7.95
CA LEU A 463 26.27 -14.55 8.06
C LEU A 463 27.66 -14.27 8.66
N ALA A 464 28.14 -15.09 9.60
CA ALA A 464 29.44 -14.90 10.23
C ALA A 464 30.58 -15.17 9.24
N LYS A 465 30.47 -16.23 8.43
CA LYS A 465 31.40 -16.48 7.32
C LYS A 465 31.31 -15.40 6.26
N ALA A 466 30.11 -14.95 5.90
CA ALA A 466 29.92 -13.90 4.92
C ALA A 466 30.60 -12.57 5.32
N LYS A 467 30.60 -12.23 6.62
CA LYS A 467 31.33 -11.07 7.15
C LYS A 467 32.84 -11.18 6.95
N LYS A 468 33.42 -12.37 7.14
CA LYS A 468 34.86 -12.60 6.88
C LYS A 468 35.20 -12.45 5.38
N GLU A 469 34.27 -12.81 4.49
CA GLU A 469 34.41 -12.70 3.02
C GLU A 469 33.71 -11.46 2.43
N TYR A 470 33.58 -10.37 3.19
CA TYR A 470 32.68 -9.27 2.87
C TYR A 470 32.83 -8.68 1.47
N ASN A 471 34.05 -8.55 0.95
CA ASN A 471 34.32 -7.92 -0.34
C ASN A 471 33.70 -8.74 -1.48
N LYS A 472 33.94 -10.06 -1.44
CA LYS A 472 33.39 -11.03 -2.39
C LYS A 472 31.87 -11.10 -2.30
N VAL A 473 31.32 -11.20 -1.09
CA VAL A 473 29.87 -11.27 -0.87
C VAL A 473 29.18 -9.98 -1.30
N SER A 474 29.75 -8.82 -0.99
CA SER A 474 29.18 -7.51 -1.35
C SER A 474 29.13 -7.33 -2.86
N LYS A 475 30.21 -7.68 -3.58
CA LYS A 475 30.24 -7.66 -5.04
C LYS A 475 29.21 -8.62 -5.64
N ALA A 476 29.10 -9.82 -5.11
CA ALA A 476 28.11 -10.81 -5.56
C ALA A 476 26.67 -10.31 -5.35
N ALA A 477 26.38 -9.75 -4.17
CA ALA A 477 25.07 -9.20 -3.84
C ALA A 477 24.70 -8.05 -4.79
N VAL A 478 25.57 -7.04 -4.92
CA VAL A 478 25.32 -5.87 -5.80
C VAL A 478 25.17 -6.27 -7.27
N LYS A 479 25.93 -7.26 -7.75
CA LYS A 479 25.83 -7.75 -9.14
C LYS A 479 24.43 -8.28 -9.48
N THR A 480 23.68 -8.81 -8.51
CA THR A 480 22.29 -9.24 -8.74
C THR A 480 21.35 -8.07 -9.07
N PHE A 481 21.71 -6.85 -8.66
CA PHE A 481 20.93 -5.64 -8.92
C PHE A 481 21.29 -4.93 -10.23
N LYS A 482 22.17 -5.53 -11.08
CA LYS A 482 22.62 -5.02 -12.39
C LYS A 482 23.20 -3.59 -12.33
N SER A 483 24.28 -3.40 -11.58
CA SER A 483 25.02 -2.14 -11.57
C SER A 483 25.79 -1.89 -12.86
N LYS A 484 25.77 -0.67 -13.40
CA LYS A 484 26.70 -0.27 -14.49
C LYS A 484 28.15 -0.36 -13.96
N PRO A 485 29.14 -0.74 -14.79
CA PRO A 485 30.55 -0.67 -14.42
C PRO A 485 30.96 0.75 -13.97
N GLY A 486 31.89 0.87 -13.01
CA GLY A 486 32.46 2.16 -12.57
C GLY A 486 31.82 2.84 -11.35
N LYS A 487 30.93 2.17 -10.62
CA LYS A 487 30.22 2.72 -9.45
C LYS A 487 30.82 2.27 -8.12
N THR A 488 30.94 3.20 -7.17
CA THR A 488 31.52 2.96 -5.83
C THR A 488 30.54 2.18 -4.95
N ILE A 489 31.00 1.05 -4.41
CA ILE A 489 30.27 0.25 -3.42
C ILE A 489 30.90 0.51 -2.06
N ALA A 490 30.12 0.90 -1.07
CA ALA A 490 30.60 0.92 0.31
C ALA A 490 30.23 -0.38 1.01
N TYR A 491 31.20 -0.99 1.69
CA TYR A 491 30.94 -2.02 2.69
C TYR A 491 30.92 -1.42 4.09
N ILE A 492 30.04 -1.92 4.98
CA ILE A 492 30.04 -1.54 6.39
C ILE A 492 30.12 -2.78 7.28
N ASP A 493 31.33 -3.07 7.79
CA ASP A 493 31.54 -3.82 9.03
C ASP A 493 31.99 -2.85 10.11
N GLY A 494 31.52 -3.01 11.34
CA GLY A 494 32.12 -2.38 12.51
C GLY A 494 32.52 -0.90 12.32
N PHE A 495 31.71 -0.11 11.62
CA PHE A 495 31.89 1.34 11.38
C PHE A 495 32.97 1.77 10.35
N LYS A 496 33.65 0.87 9.62
CA LYS A 496 34.62 1.26 8.57
C LYS A 496 34.03 1.07 7.18
N ALA A 497 34.12 2.13 6.36
CA ALA A 497 33.70 2.09 4.96
C ALA A 497 34.93 1.75 4.13
N VAL A 498 34.87 0.65 3.40
CA VAL A 498 35.92 0.26 2.44
C VAL A 498 35.34 0.50 1.06
N LYS A 499 36.08 1.24 0.23
CA LYS A 499 35.71 1.54 -1.17
C LYS A 499 35.96 0.35 -2.09
#